data_AF-A0A1F7IDE6-F1
#
_entry.id   AF-A0A1F7IDE6-F1
#
_cell.length_a   1.000
_cell.length_b   1.000
_cell.length_c   1.000
_cell.angle_alpha   90.00
_cell.angle_beta   90.00
_cell.angle_gamma   90.00
#
_symmetry.space_group_name_H-M   'P 1'
#
loop_
_entity.id
_entity.type
_entity.pdbx_description
1 polymer ?
#
loop_
_entity_poly.entity_id
_entity_poly.type
_entity_poly.pdbx_seq_one_letter_code
_entity_poly.pdbx_strand_id
1 'polypeptide(L)' 'MSGKVLNLKQKENMATFYNNLALVIVTAGIVSPLYTGMKNFYLYFGTSIASLIISFIFLKVSLDFLNDR' A
#
# COMPACT_ATOMS: atom_id res chain seq x y z
N MET A 1 15.30 23.40 11.41
CA MET A 1 15.67 22.24 10.59
C MET A 1 15.18 22.52 9.17
N SER A 2 16.10 22.77 8.23
CA SER A 2 15.73 23.07 6.84
C SER A 2 15.19 21.81 6.19
N GLY A 3 13.87 21.73 5.99
CA GLY A 3 13.25 20.65 5.26
C GLY A 3 13.77 20.68 3.82
N LYS A 4 14.60 19.71 3.45
CA LYS A 4 15.05 19.57 2.06
C LYS A 4 13.83 19.37 1.19
N VAL A 5 13.52 20.34 0.35
CA VAL A 5 12.49 20.22 -0.70
C VAL A 5 12.91 19.05 -1.59
N LEU A 6 12.10 17.99 -1.61
CA LEU A 6 12.36 16.82 -2.44
C LEU A 6 12.28 17.22 -3.92
N ASN A 7 13.24 16.76 -4.72
CA ASN A 7 13.17 16.97 -6.17
C ASN A 7 12.08 16.10 -6.80
N LEU A 8 11.65 16.45 -8.01
CA LEU A 8 10.58 15.75 -8.76
C LEU A 8 10.82 14.23 -8.86
N LYS A 9 12.05 13.81 -9.16
CA LYS A 9 12.44 12.41 -9.29
C LYS A 9 12.34 11.64 -7.96
N GLN A 10 12.68 12.30 -6.84
CA GLN A 10 12.54 11.73 -5.51
C GLN A 10 11.07 11.55 -5.13
N LYS A 11 10.21 12.52 -5.45
CA LYS A 11 8.76 12.40 -5.24
C LYS A 11 8.17 11.23 -6.04
N GLU A 12 8.53 11.09 -7.30
CA GLU A 12 8.10 9.98 -8.16
C GLU A 12 8.58 8.61 -7.66
N ASN A 13 9.83 8.52 -7.20
CA ASN A 13 10.36 7.30 -6.59
C ASN A 13 9.59 6.92 -5.31
N MET A 14 9.27 7.90 -4.47
CA MET A 14 8.49 7.67 -3.24
C MET A 14 7.07 7.23 -3.56
N ALA A 15 6.40 7.90 -4.50
CA ALA A 15 5.08 7.48 -4.96
C ALA A 15 5.09 6.03 -5.47
N THR A 16 6.05 5.69 -6.33
CA THR A 16 6.20 4.32 -6.86
C THR A 16 6.43 3.30 -5.74
N PHE A 17 7.26 3.65 -4.75
CA PHE A 17 7.51 2.80 -3.59
C PHE A 17 6.23 2.51 -2.79
N TYR A 18 5.46 3.54 -2.44
CA TYR A 18 4.21 3.36 -1.69
C TYR A 18 3.14 2.63 -2.50
N ASN A 19 3.05 2.87 -3.81
CA ASN A 19 2.17 2.12 -4.70
C ASN A 19 2.51 0.62 -4.73
N ASN A 20 3.81 0.29 -4.83
CA ASN A 20 4.25 -1.11 -4.78
C ASN A 20 3.99 -1.74 -3.40
N LEU A 21 4.16 -0.99 -2.31
CA LEU A 21 3.80 -1.45 -0.97
C LEU A 21 2.32 -1.78 -0.86
N ALA A 22 1.44 -0.92 -1.40
CA ALA A 22 0.01 -1.18 -1.44
C ALA A 22 -0.32 -2.49 -2.17
N LEU A 23 0.33 -2.75 -3.31
CA LEU A 23 0.17 -3.99 -4.07
C LEU A 23 0.60 -5.23 -3.28
N VAL A 24 1.76 -5.16 -2.60
CA VAL A 24 2.27 -6.26 -1.77
C VAL A 24 1.29 -6.59 -0.64
N ILE A 25 0.73 -5.57 0.02
CA ILE A 25 -0.23 -5.76 1.11
C ILE A 25 -1.53 -6.39 0.63
N VAL A 26 -2.08 -5.94 -0.52
CA VAL A 26 -3.27 -6.59 -1.14
C VAL A 26 -2.96 -8.06 -1.46
N THR A 27 -1.78 -8.32 -2.01
CA THR A 27 -1.36 -9.69 -2.35
C THR A 27 -1.28 -10.55 -1.09
N ALA A 28 -0.64 -10.07 -0.03
CA ALA A 28 -0.47 -10.80 1.22
C ALA A 28 -1.80 -11.03 1.97
N GLY A 29 -2.72 -10.07 1.95
CA GLY A 29 -3.96 -10.12 2.73
C GLY A 29 -5.16 -10.72 2.00
N ILE A 30 -5.17 -10.72 0.67
CA ILE A 30 -6.28 -11.23 -0.15
C ILE A 30 -5.84 -12.40 -1.01
N VAL A 31 -4.80 -12.22 -1.84
CA VAL A 31 -4.39 -13.21 -2.85
C VAL A 31 -3.76 -14.43 -2.18
N SER A 32 -2.73 -14.26 -1.35
CA SER A 32 -2.04 -15.37 -0.70
C SER A 32 -2.96 -16.26 0.15
N PRO A 33 -3.93 -15.73 0.94
CA PRO A 33 -4.90 -16.56 1.65
C PRO A 33 -5.84 -17.38 0.74
N LEU A 34 -6.21 -16.82 -0.42
CA LEU A 34 -7.00 -17.55 -1.43
C LEU A 34 -6.20 -18.72 -2.01
N TYR A 35 -4.92 -18.51 -2.34
CA TYR A 35 -4.05 -19.54 -2.90
C TYR A 35 -3.62 -20.60 -1.87
N THR A 36 -3.40 -20.21 -0.61
CA THR A 36 -3.00 -21.13 0.46
C THR A 36 -4.18 -21.90 1.06
N GLY A 37 -5.42 -21.63 0.61
CA GLY A 37 -6.61 -22.35 1.04
C GLY A 37 -6.95 -22.10 2.51
N MET A 38 -6.84 -20.84 2.96
CA MET A 38 -7.12 -20.47 4.34
C MET A 38 -8.57 -20.83 4.72
N LYS A 39 -8.72 -21.86 5.56
CA LYS A 39 -10.04 -22.42 5.92
C LYS A 39 -10.83 -21.58 6.93
N ASN A 40 -10.15 -20.70 7.68
CA ASN A 40 -10.80 -19.85 8.67
C ASN A 40 -11.34 -18.58 7.99
N PHE A 41 -12.63 -18.60 7.69
CA PHE A 41 -13.34 -17.50 7.02
C PHE A 41 -13.21 -16.17 7.76
N TYR A 42 -13.33 -16.17 9.10
CA TYR A 42 -13.22 -14.94 9.90
C TYR A 42 -11.82 -14.34 9.85
N LEU A 43 -10.79 -15.19 9.88
CA LEU A 43 -9.41 -14.74 9.75
C LEU A 43 -9.15 -14.17 8.35
N TYR A 44 -9.58 -14.86 7.30
CA TYR A 44 -9.49 -14.38 5.92
C TYR A 44 -10.18 -13.03 5.72
N PHE A 45 -11.39 -12.90 6.25
CA PHE A 45 -12.17 -11.67 6.14
C PHE A 45 -11.49 -10.52 6.89
N GLY A 46 -10.98 -10.78 8.11
CA GLY A 46 -10.22 -9.81 8.88
C GLY A 46 -8.93 -9.36 8.19
N THR A 47 -8.13 -10.29 7.65
CA THR A 47 -6.90 -9.96 6.93
C THR A 47 -7.17 -9.23 5.62
N SER A 48 -8.26 -9.57 4.94
CA SER A 48 -8.68 -8.90 3.71
C SER A 48 -9.08 -7.44 3.98
N ILE A 49 -9.91 -7.18 5.00
CA ILE A 49 -10.27 -5.82 5.38
C ILE A 49 -9.05 -5.02 5.81
N ALA A 50 -8.22 -5.58 6.69
CA ALA A 50 -7.02 -4.90 7.16
C ALA A 50 -6.07 -4.54 6.01
N SER A 51 -5.86 -5.47 5.07
CA SER A 51 -5.03 -5.20 3.89
C SER A 51 -5.60 -4.11 2.99
N LEU A 52 -6.91 -4.09 2.74
CA LEU A 52 -7.54 -3.01 1.96
C LEU A 52 -7.37 -1.64 2.62
N ILE A 53 -7.55 -1.55 3.94
CA ILE A 53 -7.36 -0.29 4.69
C ILE A 53 -5.91 0.19 4.59
N ILE A 54 -4.95 -0.69 4.85
CA ILE A 54 -3.51 -0.35 4.80
C ILE A 54 -3.10 0.04 3.38
N SER A 55 -3.53 -0.70 2.36
CA SER A 55 -3.26 -0.38 0.96
C SER A 55 -3.88 0.95 0.55
N PHE A 56 -5.08 1.28 1.03
CA PHE A 56 -5.67 2.60 0.78
C PHE A 56 -4.84 3.73 1.38
N ILE A 57 -4.29 3.55 2.58
CA ILE A 57 -3.38 4.53 3.21
C ILE A 57 -2.13 4.72 2.33
N PHE A 58 -1.50 3.64 1.88
CA PHE A 58 -0.32 3.75 1.02
C PHE A 58 -0.60 4.36 -0.34
N LEU A 59 -1.75 4.04 -0.96
CA LEU A 59 -2.18 4.69 -2.20
C LEU A 59 -2.41 6.19 -1.99
N LYS A 60 -3.03 6.59 -0.87
CA LYS A 60 -3.20 8.00 -0.54
C LYS A 60 -1.85 8.71 -0.39
N VAL A 61 -0.93 8.13 0.37
CA VAL A 61 0.44 8.68 0.53
C VAL A 61 1.15 8.76 -0.83
N SER A 62 1.03 7.73 -1.67
CA SER A 62 1.59 7.73 -3.02
C SER A 62 1.03 8.87 -3.87
N LEU A 63 -0.29 9.10 -3.82
CA LEU A 63 -0.95 10.18 -4.54
C LEU A 63 -0.54 11.55 -4.02
N ASP A 64 -0.38 11.72 -2.70
CA ASP A 64 0.07 12.97 -2.10
C ASP A 64 1.47 13.35 -2.61
N PHE A 65 2.39 12.38 -2.79
CA PHE A 65 3.69 12.63 -3.42
C PHE A 65 3.60 13.03 -4.90
N LEU A 66 2.58 12.58 -5.63
CA LEU A 66 2.38 12.92 -7.06
C LEU A 66 1.63 14.24 -7.27
N ASN A 67 0.70 14.56 -6.37
CA ASN A 67 -0.14 15.76 -6.43
C ASN A 67 0.55 17.01 -5.87
N ASP A 68 1.62 16.85 -5.08
CA ASP A 68 2.47 17.96 -4.62
C ASP A 68 3.41 18.48 -5.74
N ARG A 69 2.84 18.66 -6.94
CA ARG A 69 3.48 19.21 -8.16
C ARG A 69 3.11 20.68 -8.33
#